data_AF-G5SX92-F1
#
_entry.id   AF-G5SX92-F1
#
_cell.length_a   1.000
_cell.length_b   1.000
_cell.length_c   1.000
_cell.angle_alpha   90.00
_cell.angle_beta   90.00
_cell.angle_gamma   90.00
#
_symmetry.space_group_name_H-M   'P 1'
#
loop_
_entity.id
_entity.type
_entity.pdbx_description
1 polymer ?
#
loop_
_entity_poly.entity_id
_entity_poly.type
_entity_poly.pdbx_seq_one_letter_code
_entity_poly.pdbx_strand_id
1 'polypeptide(L)' 'ICTFNSDISKIDAALLRKGRLIAEYKFKELTVEKCNKYLQSTDRNLVVERPYSLAELTNIDSKELKADNKQSKIGFK' A
#
# COMPACT_ATOMS: atom_id res chain seq x y z
N ILE A 1 -16.89 2.36 -10.36
CA ILE A 1 -15.48 2.47 -9.90
C ILE A 1 -14.96 1.06 -9.70
N CYS A 2 -13.82 0.71 -10.28
CA CYS A 2 -13.17 -0.59 -10.09
C CYS A 2 -11.80 -0.37 -9.44
N THR A 3 -11.47 -1.18 -8.44
CA THR A 3 -10.22 -1.09 -7.69
C THR A 3 -9.43 -2.37 -7.87
N PHE A 4 -8.13 -2.24 -8.11
CA PHE A 4 -7.24 -3.39 -8.31
C PHE A 4 -6.04 -3.27 -7.38
N ASN A 5 -5.75 -4.34 -6.64
CA ASN A 5 -4.56 -4.46 -5.78
C ASN A 5 -3.42 -5.20 -6.50
N SER A 6 -3.41 -5.16 -7.83
CA SER A 6 -2.43 -5.85 -8.68
C SER A 6 -1.91 -4.91 -9.75
N ASP A 7 -0.74 -5.24 -10.29
CA ASP A 7 -0.17 -4.48 -11.38
C ASP A 7 -1.13 -4.41 -12.57
N ILE A 8 -1.23 -3.25 -13.20
CA ILE A 8 -2.13 -3.00 -14.32
C ILE A 8 -1.85 -3.91 -15.52
N SER A 9 -0.62 -4.40 -15.68
CA SER A 9 -0.24 -5.39 -16.69
C SER A 9 -0.95 -6.74 -16.54
N LYS A 10 -1.43 -7.07 -15.34
CA LYS A 10 -2.20 -8.29 -15.06
C LYS A 10 -3.71 -8.11 -15.27
N ILE A 11 -4.16 -6.89 -15.54
CA ILE A 11 -5.57 -6.58 -15.78
C ILE A 11 -5.88 -6.87 -17.25
N ASP A 12 -7.05 -7.42 -17.51
CA ASP A 12 -7.53 -7.65 -18.88
C ASP A 12 -7.58 -6.32 -19.65
N ALA A 13 -6.81 -6.25 -20.74
CA ALA A 13 -6.74 -5.09 -21.63
C ALA A 13 -8.10 -4.69 -22.22
N ALA A 14 -9.08 -5.60 -22.26
CA ALA A 14 -10.44 -5.29 -22.66
C ALA A 14 -11.09 -4.25 -21.75
N LEU A 15 -10.74 -4.18 -20.46
CA LEU A 15 -11.24 -3.17 -19.52
C LEU A 15 -10.65 -1.78 -19.78
N LEU A 16 -9.45 -1.71 -20.33
CA LEU A 16 -8.74 -0.44 -20.65
C LEU A 16 -9.20 0.20 -21.97
N ARG A 17 -10.10 -0.48 -22.71
CA ARG A 17 -10.62 0.05 -23.98
C ARG A 17 -11.39 1.35 -23.78
N LYS A 18 -11.21 2.28 -24.73
CA LYS A 18 -11.95 3.55 -24.79
C LYS A 18 -13.45 3.31 -24.64
N GLY A 19 -14.09 4.01 -23.71
CA GLY A 19 -15.52 3.87 -23.39
C GLY A 19 -15.85 2.97 -22.20
N ARG A 20 -14.87 2.25 -21.63
CA ARG A 20 -15.06 1.48 -20.37
C ARG A 20 -14.47 2.18 -19.17
N LEU A 21 -13.28 2.76 -19.32
CA LEU A 21 -12.62 3.60 -18.32
C LEU A 21 -12.33 4.97 -18.91
N ILE A 22 -12.65 6.02 -18.16
CA ILE A 22 -12.43 7.42 -18.55
C ILE A 22 -11.31 8.08 -17.72
N ALA A 23 -10.89 7.43 -16.64
CA ALA A 23 -9.83 7.89 -15.75
C ALA A 23 -9.18 6.70 -15.05
N GLU A 24 -7.87 6.80 -14.86
CA GLU A 24 -7.07 5.88 -14.05
C GLU A 24 -6.46 6.67 -12.89
N TYR A 25 -6.47 6.07 -11.70
CA TYR A 25 -5.79 6.63 -10.54
C TYR A 25 -4.93 5.55 -9.88
N LYS A 26 -3.62 5.81 -9.83
CA LYS A 26 -2.66 4.97 -9.12
C LYS A 26 -2.37 5.55 -7.75
N PHE A 27 -2.72 4.79 -6.71
CA PHE A 27 -2.31 5.11 -5.35
C PHE A 27 -0.79 4.97 -5.25
N LYS A 28 -0.12 6.10 -4.96
CA LYS A 28 1.30 6.18 -4.65
C LYS A 28 1.47 6.62 -3.19
N GLU A 29 2.72 6.71 -2.76
CA GLU A 29 3.05 7.34 -1.49
C GLU A 29 2.46 8.76 -1.38
N LEU A 30 1.99 9.09 -0.19
CA LEU A 30 1.51 10.41 0.17
C LEU A 30 2.71 11.34 0.36
N THR A 31 2.56 12.62 0.00
CA THR A 31 3.57 13.63 0.32
C THR A 31 3.75 13.73 1.83
N VAL A 32 4.93 14.19 2.28
CA VAL A 32 5.22 14.40 3.72
C VAL A 32 4.13 15.22 4.40
N GLU A 33 3.66 16.28 3.74
CA GLU A 33 2.58 17.14 4.24
C GLU A 33 1.26 16.36 4.42
N LYS A 34 0.91 15.51 3.45
CA LYS A 34 -0.30 14.68 3.53
C LYS A 34 -0.16 13.59 4.59
N CYS A 35 1.03 13.01 4.74
CA CYS A 35 1.31 12.04 5.80
C CYS A 35 1.10 12.66 7.18
N ASN A 36 1.73 13.81 7.44
CA ASN A 36 1.63 14.49 8.73
C ASN A 36 0.19 14.98 9.00
N LYS A 37 -0.53 15.47 7.98
CA LYS A 37 -1.97 15.80 8.12
C LYS A 37 -2.81 14.57 8.47
N TYR A 38 -2.54 13.42 7.86
CA TYR A 38 -3.24 12.17 8.16
C TYR A 38 -2.96 11.68 9.59
N LEU A 39 -1.70 11.75 10.04
CA LEU A 39 -1.32 11.36 11.39
C LEU A 39 -1.99 12.26 12.44
N GLN A 40 -1.97 13.58 12.20
CA GLN A 40 -2.67 14.57 13.03
C GLN A 40 -4.18 14.32 13.08
N SER A 41 -4.81 13.94 11.95
CA SER A 41 -6.25 13.63 11.93
C SER A 41 -6.61 12.30 12.59
N THR A 42 -5.63 11.46 12.91
CA THR A 42 -5.82 10.14 13.53
C THR A 42 -5.33 10.15 14.98
N ASP A 43 -5.19 11.33 15.59
CA ASP A 43 -4.69 11.54 16.96
C ASP A 43 -3.31 10.94 17.24
N ARG A 44 -2.50 10.75 16.18
CA ARG A 44 -1.11 10.26 16.29
C ARG A 44 -0.17 11.46 16.33
N ASN A 45 0.56 11.62 17.44
CA ASN A 45 1.62 12.61 17.60
C ASN A 45 2.96 12.12 17.02
N LEU A 46 2.94 11.65 15.77
CA LEU A 46 4.13 11.23 15.03
C LEU A 46 4.34 12.21 13.89
N VAL A 47 5.59 12.64 13.71
CA VAL A 47 6.01 13.45 12.56
C VAL A 47 6.89 12.59 11.68
N VAL A 48 6.55 12.54 10.40
CA VAL A 48 7.33 11.83 9.39
C VAL A 48 8.01 12.83 8.45
N GLU A 49 9.22 12.50 8.02
CA GLU A 49 10.06 13.35 7.16
C GLU A 49 10.24 12.78 5.74
N ARG A 50 9.68 11.61 5.47
CA ARG A 50 9.67 10.97 4.15
C ARG A 50 8.24 10.66 3.70
N PRO A 51 8.00 10.53 2.38
CA PRO A 51 6.75 9.99 1.86
C PRO A 51 6.49 8.58 2.38
N TYR A 52 5.21 8.25 2.60
CA TYR A 52 4.75 6.93 3.00
C TYR A 52 3.48 6.56 2.24
N SER A 53 3.30 5.27 1.96
CA SER A 53 1.99 4.76 1.56
C SER A 53 1.00 4.84 2.72
N LEU A 54 -0.30 4.90 2.38
CA LEU A 54 -1.35 4.89 3.39
C LEU A 54 -1.28 3.62 4.27
N ALA A 55 -0.92 2.48 3.67
CA ALA A 55 -0.78 1.21 4.38
C ALA A 55 0.36 1.22 5.40
N GLU A 56 1.51 1.83 5.07
CA GLU A 56 2.60 2.00 6.04
C GLU A 56 2.21 2.94 7.18
N LEU A 57 1.55 4.06 6.88
CA LEU A 57 1.09 5.00 7.92
C LEU A 57 0.08 4.37 8.88
N THR A 58 -0.83 3.53 8.38
CA THR A 58 -1.80 2.82 9.24
C THR A 58 -1.14 1.80 10.14
N ASN A 59 -0.02 1.22 9.70
CA ASN A 59 0.72 0.15 10.38
C ASN A 59 2.01 0.65 11.05
N ILE A 60 2.15 1.98 11.24
CA ILE A 60 3.39 2.57 11.76
C ILE A 60 3.70 2.14 13.21
N ASP A 61 2.66 1.81 13.98
CA ASP A 61 2.75 1.38 15.39
C ASP A 61 2.82 -0.16 15.54
N SER A 62 2.43 -0.90 14.49
CA SER A 62 2.50 -2.36 14.52
C SER A 62 3.96 -2.79 14.37
N LYS A 63 4.51 -3.38 15.44
CA LYS A 63 5.75 -4.18 15.35
C LYS A 63 5.59 -5.14 14.19
N GLU A 64 6.46 -5.04 13.20
CA GLU A 64 6.50 -5.95 12.07
C GLU A 64 6.39 -7.38 12.61
N LEU A 65 5.30 -8.08 12.28
CA LEU A 65 5.28 -9.53 12.35
C LEU A 65 6.21 -10.01 11.24
N LYS A 66 7.52 -9.86 11.45
CA LYS A 66 8.49 -10.68 10.76
C LYS A 66 8.12 -12.09 11.19
N ALA A 67 7.44 -12.82 10.31
CA ALA A 67 7.47 -14.27 10.39
C ALA A 67 8.96 -14.60 10.45
N ASP A 68 9.44 -15.04 11.62
CA ASP A 68 10.79 -15.53 11.77
C ASP A 68 10.99 -16.51 10.63
N ASN A 69 11.85 -16.16 9.68
CA ASN A 69 12.32 -17.05 8.63
C ASN A 69 13.22 -18.12 9.28
N LYS A 70 12.71 -18.84 10.28
CA LYS A 70 13.16 -20.20 10.56
C LYS A 70 12.60 -21.03 9.41
N GLN A 71 13.34 -21.05 8.30
CA GLN A 71 13.27 -22.14 7.35
C GLN A 71 13.53 -23.44 8.13
N SER A 72 12.50 -24.06 8.69
CA SER A 72 12.58 -25.46 9.06
C SER A 72 12.82 -26.19 7.74
N LYS A 73 13.99 -26.82 7.59
CA LYS A 73 14.25 -27.70 6.46
C LYS A 73 13.17 -28.78 6.45
N ILE A 74 12.20 -28.65 5.55
CA ILE A 74 11.20 -29.68 5.30
C ILE A 74 11.91 -30.72 4.45
N GLY A 75 12.38 -31.78 5.08
CA GLY A 75 12.94 -32.95 4.44
C GLY A 75 12.51 -34.19 5.20
N PHE A 76 11.93 -35.16 4.51
CA PHE A 76 11.60 -36.47 5.07
C PHE A 76 12.87 -37.29 5.21
N LYS A 77 13.00 -38.03 6.32
CA LYS A 77 14.10 -38.95 6.61
C LYS A 77 13.69 -40.37 6.23
#